data_AF-A0AAE3FMV2-F1
#
_entry.id   AF-A0AAE3FMV2-F1
#
_cell.length_a   1.000
_cell.length_b   1.000
_cell.length_c   1.000
_cell.angle_alpha   90.00
_cell.angle_beta   90.00
_cell.angle_gamma   90.00
#
_symmetry.space_group_name_H-M   'P 1'
#
loop_
_entity.id
_entity.type
_entity.pdbx_description
1 polymer ?
#
loop_
_entity_poly.entity_id
_entity_poly.type
_entity_poly.pdbx_seq_one_letter_code
_entity_poly.pdbx_strand_id
1 'polypeptide(L)'
;MFFQVTPRSRYIEVIAKGREGVVVFPTYVPGSYLIRELERNLVEIEGVRISKNKFYVKGTFRYLVYASSKDQREAISTDDYLFINPPAVFPFSEVNEKYCVKLSLPSSWKVATTLRQEGDAFCADNYHDFADSPIEASPNLKLIEVDDMHVISTIDDVDVEIVRKVVGEADKVIQPSRKYVFHFRRSDKNFGGIEHRDSSAIVVPWNREELAILFAHEYFHRLNVKELYPADLRHNYEREVYTDLLWFSEGFTDYFAVKVAVRSGAIERKKGLERVLSALHSLTFPGAKRVSLAESSRTAWIKYYRQDENFLNSS
;
A
#
# COMPACT_ATOMS: atom_id res chain seq x y z
N MET A 1 -14.27 6.29 -14.72
CA MET A 1 -13.18 6.70 -15.62
C MET A 1 -12.45 5.50 -16.23
N PHE A 2 -11.87 5.64 -17.42
CA PHE A 2 -11.03 4.61 -18.06
C PHE A 2 -9.63 5.16 -18.35
N PHE A 3 -8.58 4.42 -18.01
CA PHE A 3 -7.19 4.80 -18.22
C PHE A 3 -6.50 3.85 -19.17
N GLN A 4 -5.90 4.37 -20.24
CA GLN A 4 -4.93 3.64 -21.05
C GLN A 4 -3.53 4.06 -20.64
N VAL A 5 -2.74 3.10 -20.17
CA VAL A 5 -1.42 3.33 -19.57
C VAL A 5 -0.34 2.79 -20.50
N THR A 6 0.62 3.64 -20.85
CA THR A 6 1.82 3.29 -21.61
C THR A 6 3.06 3.54 -20.73
N PRO A 7 3.62 2.48 -20.13
CA PRO A 7 4.85 2.61 -19.36
C PRO A 7 6.04 2.99 -20.25
N ARG A 8 6.92 3.83 -19.71
CA ARG A 8 8.21 4.23 -20.29
C ARG A 8 9.26 4.13 -19.20
N SER A 9 10.54 4.09 -19.56
CA SER A 9 11.61 4.16 -18.56
C SER A 9 11.47 5.44 -17.73
N ARG A 10 11.25 5.30 -16.42
CA ARG A 10 11.01 6.37 -15.42
C ARG A 10 9.75 7.22 -15.60
N TYR A 11 8.88 6.91 -16.55
CA TYR A 11 7.65 7.66 -16.77
C TYR A 11 6.46 6.75 -17.05
N ILE A 12 5.27 7.23 -16.76
CA ILE A 12 4.01 6.59 -17.11
C ILE A 12 3.18 7.60 -17.88
N GLU A 13 2.93 7.31 -19.16
CA GLU A 13 2.02 8.10 -19.99
C GLU A 13 0.61 7.53 -19.84
N VAL A 14 -0.36 8.39 -19.58
CA VAL A 14 -1.75 8.00 -19.39
C VAL A 14 -2.67 8.81 -20.29
N ILE A 15 -3.55 8.11 -21.01
CA ILE A 15 -4.71 8.70 -21.67
C ILE A 15 -5.94 8.32 -20.86
N ALA A 16 -6.56 9.31 -20.22
CA ALA A 16 -7.78 9.14 -19.46
C ALA A 16 -9.01 9.49 -20.31
N LYS A 17 -10.06 8.71 -20.15
CA LYS A 17 -11.39 8.93 -20.73
C LYS A 17 -12.43 8.96 -19.62
N GLY A 18 -13.19 10.04 -19.55
CA GLY A 18 -14.18 10.28 -18.51
C GLY A 18 -15.09 11.44 -18.84
N ARG A 19 -15.74 12.00 -17.82
CA ARG A 19 -16.53 13.22 -17.97
C ARG A 19 -15.61 14.44 -18.00
N GLU A 20 -15.97 15.43 -18.81
CA GLU A 20 -15.36 16.76 -18.70
C GLU A 20 -15.68 17.36 -17.32
N GLY A 21 -14.68 17.96 -16.67
CA GLY A 21 -14.83 18.53 -15.34
C GLY A 21 -13.54 18.54 -14.54
N VAL A 22 -13.66 18.65 -13.22
CA VAL A 22 -12.52 18.63 -12.31
C VAL A 22 -12.11 17.20 -11.98
N VAL A 23 -10.82 16.93 -12.11
CA VAL A 23 -10.18 15.71 -11.60
C VAL A 23 -9.22 16.04 -10.46
N VAL A 24 -9.13 15.14 -9.51
CA VAL A 24 -8.36 15.29 -8.27
C VAL A 24 -7.34 14.18 -8.19
N PHE A 25 -6.06 14.54 -8.07
CA PHE A 25 -5.00 13.60 -7.71
C PHE A 25 -4.97 13.45 -6.18
N PRO A 26 -4.93 12.21 -5.65
CA PRO A 26 -4.70 11.99 -4.23
C PRO A 26 -3.40 12.62 -3.74
N THR A 27 -3.43 13.11 -2.51
CA THR A 27 -2.28 13.76 -1.85
C THR A 27 -1.53 12.80 -0.92
N TYR A 28 -2.13 11.64 -0.60
CA TYR A 28 -1.53 10.55 0.18
C TYR A 28 -2.16 9.19 -0.20
N VAL A 29 -1.58 8.11 0.35
CA VAL A 29 -2.07 6.73 0.19
C VAL A 29 -2.72 6.28 1.51
N PRO A 30 -3.98 5.84 1.52
CA PRO A 30 -4.59 5.23 2.71
C PRO A 30 -3.71 4.12 3.31
N GLY A 31 -3.59 4.08 4.64
CA GLY A 31 -2.61 3.24 5.35
C GLY A 31 -1.27 3.95 5.64
N SER A 32 -0.97 5.04 4.93
CA SER A 32 0.16 5.92 5.20
C SER A 32 -0.32 7.33 5.54
N TYR A 33 -0.43 7.62 6.84
CA TYR A 33 -0.89 8.91 7.37
C TYR A 33 0.17 10.02 7.23
N LEU A 34 0.52 10.37 6.00
CA LEU A 34 1.44 11.45 5.63
C LEU A 34 0.98 12.10 4.32
N ILE A 35 0.75 13.41 4.31
CA ILE A 35 0.57 14.15 3.05
C ILE A 35 1.90 14.12 2.28
N ARG A 36 1.87 13.44 1.13
CA ARG A 36 3.03 13.18 0.27
C ARG A 36 3.11 14.09 -0.94
N GLU A 37 2.00 14.76 -1.27
CA GLU A 37 1.88 15.56 -2.48
C GLU A 37 2.27 14.72 -3.72
N LEU A 38 1.58 13.59 -3.92
CA LEU A 38 1.87 12.64 -5.00
C LEU A 38 1.82 13.33 -6.38
N GLU A 39 0.99 14.36 -6.52
CA GLU A 39 0.87 15.22 -7.68
C GLU A 39 2.16 15.94 -8.08
N ARG A 40 3.16 16.03 -7.19
CA ARG A 40 4.50 16.59 -7.53
C ARG A 40 5.21 15.81 -8.64
N ASN A 41 4.82 14.55 -8.85
CA ASN A 41 5.34 13.69 -9.91
C ASN A 41 4.63 13.91 -11.25
N LEU A 42 3.56 14.72 -11.32
CA LEU A 42 2.89 15.05 -12.56
C LEU A 42 3.76 16.01 -13.38
N VAL A 43 4.23 15.56 -14.54
CA VAL A 43 5.12 16.30 -15.44
C VAL A 43 4.33 17.25 -16.34
N GLU A 44 3.28 16.71 -16.96
CA GLU A 44 2.38 17.47 -17.83
C GLU A 44 0.97 16.87 -17.79
N ILE A 45 -0.03 17.70 -18.07
CA ILE A 45 -1.43 17.29 -18.17
C ILE A 45 -2.17 18.22 -19.15
N GLU A 46 -2.99 17.64 -20.00
CA GLU A 46 -3.92 18.35 -20.87
C GLU A 46 -5.13 18.84 -20.05
N GLY A 47 -5.02 20.05 -19.50
CA GLY A 47 -6.07 20.67 -18.71
C GLY A 47 -5.65 22.01 -18.13
N VAL A 48 -6.54 22.60 -17.32
CA VAL A 48 -6.28 23.85 -16.60
C VAL A 48 -6.09 23.54 -15.13
N ARG A 49 -4.92 23.88 -14.58
CA ARG A 49 -4.62 23.70 -13.16
C ARG A 49 -5.47 24.64 -12.31
N ILE A 50 -6.19 24.08 -11.33
CA ILE A 50 -7.01 24.84 -10.37
C ILE A 50 -6.28 24.99 -9.04
N SER A 51 -5.60 23.94 -8.59
CA SER A 51 -4.80 23.92 -7.35
C SER A 51 -3.63 22.96 -7.49
N LYS A 52 -2.93 22.64 -6.40
CA LYS A 52 -1.77 21.74 -6.44
C LYS A 52 -2.13 20.37 -7.06
N ASN A 53 -3.28 19.80 -6.66
CA ASN A 53 -3.73 18.46 -7.03
C ASN A 53 -5.03 18.42 -7.85
N LYS A 54 -5.60 19.57 -8.27
CA LYS A 54 -6.84 19.64 -9.05
C LYS A 54 -6.65 20.27 -10.42
N PHE A 55 -7.31 19.68 -11.42
CA PHE A 55 -7.26 20.13 -12.81
C PHE A 55 -8.66 20.06 -13.43
N TYR A 56 -9.04 21.08 -14.20
CA TYR A 56 -10.16 20.98 -15.12
C TYR A 56 -9.69 20.34 -16.43
N VAL A 57 -10.34 19.28 -16.87
CA VAL A 57 -9.95 18.48 -18.03
C VAL A 57 -11.14 18.24 -18.97
N LYS A 58 -10.86 17.98 -20.25
CA LYS A 58 -11.86 17.54 -21.22
C LYS A 58 -12.20 16.05 -21.04
N GLY A 59 -13.23 15.57 -21.72
CA GLY A 59 -13.67 14.16 -21.60
C GLY A 59 -12.62 13.12 -22.02
N THR A 60 -11.61 13.51 -22.79
CA THR A 60 -10.38 12.74 -22.99
C THR A 60 -9.20 13.68 -22.80
N PHE A 61 -8.21 13.25 -22.03
CA PHE A 61 -7.04 14.06 -21.71
C PHE A 61 -5.83 13.15 -21.47
N ARG A 62 -4.65 13.62 -21.89
CA ARG A 62 -3.37 12.97 -21.65
C ARG A 62 -2.66 13.61 -20.47
N TYR A 63 -1.90 12.80 -19.73
CA TYR A 63 -0.95 13.29 -18.75
C TYR A 63 0.25 12.34 -18.62
N LEU A 64 1.35 12.89 -18.10
CA LEU A 64 2.62 12.18 -17.91
C LEU A 64 3.03 12.25 -16.45
N VAL A 65 3.34 11.09 -15.86
CA VAL A 65 3.77 10.98 -14.47
C VAL A 65 5.20 10.47 -14.43
N TYR A 66 6.06 11.11 -13.63
CA TYR A 66 7.38 10.62 -13.30
C TYR A 66 7.27 9.47 -12.29
N ALA A 67 7.82 8.30 -12.64
CA ALA A 67 7.65 7.05 -11.90
C ALA A 67 8.99 6.35 -11.71
N SER A 68 9.76 6.79 -10.71
CA SER A 68 11.07 6.22 -10.38
C SER A 68 11.22 5.84 -8.90
N SER A 69 10.11 5.76 -8.16
CA SER A 69 10.13 5.64 -6.71
C SER A 69 10.27 4.19 -6.28
N LYS A 70 11.31 3.86 -5.50
CA LYS A 70 11.45 2.53 -4.90
C LYS A 70 10.45 2.27 -3.76
N ASP A 71 9.66 3.28 -3.38
CA ASP A 71 8.64 3.23 -2.35
C ASP A 71 7.34 2.62 -2.91
N GLN A 72 6.77 1.60 -2.25
CA GLN A 72 5.50 0.98 -2.65
C GLN A 72 4.28 1.87 -2.48
N ARG A 73 4.42 3.03 -1.84
CA ARG A 73 3.36 4.03 -1.72
C ARG A 73 3.30 4.97 -2.94
N GLU A 74 4.15 4.73 -3.95
CA GLU A 74 4.21 5.52 -5.17
C GLU A 74 4.23 4.60 -6.42
N ALA A 75 4.93 5.00 -7.47
CA ALA A 75 5.06 4.23 -8.70
C ALA A 75 6.51 4.17 -9.18
N ILE A 76 6.85 3.07 -9.86
CA ILE A 76 8.11 2.86 -10.56
C ILE A 76 7.85 2.20 -11.91
N SER A 77 8.54 2.70 -12.93
CA SER A 77 8.53 2.16 -14.27
C SER A 77 9.97 2.08 -14.77
N THR A 78 10.44 0.89 -15.11
CA THR A 78 11.71 0.60 -15.79
C THR A 78 11.44 -0.13 -17.09
N ASP A 79 12.48 -0.51 -17.81
CA ASP A 79 12.35 -1.24 -19.08
C ASP A 79 11.85 -2.69 -18.88
N ASP A 80 11.85 -3.19 -17.65
CA ASP A 80 11.56 -4.57 -17.27
C ASP A 80 10.72 -4.71 -15.98
N TYR A 81 10.23 -3.61 -15.41
CA TYR A 81 9.41 -3.64 -14.20
C TYR A 81 8.46 -2.46 -14.15
N LEU A 82 7.22 -2.72 -13.76
CA LEU A 82 6.21 -1.73 -13.48
C LEU A 82 5.58 -2.06 -12.13
N PHE A 83 5.53 -1.06 -11.25
CA PHE A 83 4.67 -1.10 -10.09
C PHE A 83 3.93 0.24 -9.97
N ILE A 84 2.61 0.17 -9.82
CA ILE A 84 1.75 1.33 -9.62
C ILE A 84 0.94 1.11 -8.35
N ASN A 85 1.17 1.96 -7.34
CA ASN A 85 0.14 2.21 -6.34
C ASN A 85 -0.85 3.25 -6.91
N PRO A 86 -2.12 2.91 -7.15
CA PRO A 86 -3.02 3.72 -7.94
C PRO A 86 -3.17 5.21 -7.53
N PRO A 87 -3.18 5.58 -6.23
CA PRO A 87 -3.26 6.99 -5.83
C PRO A 87 -2.09 7.85 -6.33
N ALA A 88 -0.96 7.24 -6.68
CA ALA A 88 0.21 7.96 -7.19
C ALA A 88 0.13 8.29 -8.69
N VAL A 89 -0.81 7.69 -9.43
CA VAL A 89 -0.88 7.81 -10.90
C VAL A 89 -2.26 8.23 -11.39
N PHE A 90 -3.33 7.81 -10.72
CA PHE A 90 -4.69 7.96 -11.25
C PHE A 90 -5.49 8.98 -10.46
N PRO A 91 -5.97 10.06 -11.10
CA PRO A 91 -6.90 10.97 -10.44
C PRO A 91 -8.32 10.37 -10.41
N PHE A 92 -9.19 10.97 -9.62
CA PHE A 92 -10.62 10.67 -9.60
C PHE A 92 -11.46 11.91 -9.91
N SER A 93 -12.66 11.69 -10.43
CA SER A 93 -13.67 12.76 -10.58
C SER A 93 -14.81 12.57 -9.57
N GLU A 94 -15.35 11.35 -9.50
CA GLU A 94 -16.32 10.92 -8.50
C GLU A 94 -15.86 9.62 -7.84
N VAL A 95 -16.14 9.45 -6.57
CA VAL A 95 -15.69 8.25 -5.85
C VAL A 95 -16.53 7.02 -6.22
N ASN A 96 -17.82 7.19 -6.52
CA ASN A 96 -18.77 6.08 -6.73
C ASN A 96 -18.99 5.72 -8.21
N GLU A 97 -18.05 6.01 -9.10
CA GLU A 97 -18.11 5.57 -10.50
C GLU A 97 -17.13 4.42 -10.76
N LYS A 98 -17.38 3.63 -11.80
CA LYS A 98 -16.48 2.55 -12.23
C LYS A 98 -15.14 3.11 -12.72
N TYR A 99 -14.03 2.50 -12.30
CA TYR A 99 -12.68 2.80 -12.76
C TYR A 99 -12.04 1.59 -13.42
N CYS A 100 -11.38 1.80 -14.56
CA CYS A 100 -10.71 0.75 -15.31
C CYS A 100 -9.34 1.21 -15.81
N VAL A 101 -8.40 0.28 -15.89
CA VAL A 101 -7.06 0.51 -16.45
C VAL A 101 -6.73 -0.57 -17.47
N LYS A 102 -6.24 -0.14 -18.63
CA LYS A 102 -5.68 -0.99 -19.67
C LYS A 102 -4.19 -0.68 -19.81
N LEU A 103 -3.36 -1.71 -19.69
CA LEU A 103 -1.91 -1.60 -19.76
C LEU A 103 -1.42 -1.92 -21.18
N SER A 104 -0.74 -0.98 -21.82
CA SER A 104 -0.04 -1.18 -23.10
C SER A 104 1.35 -1.75 -22.85
N LEU A 105 1.38 -3.03 -22.47
CA LEU A 105 2.59 -3.78 -22.15
C LEU A 105 2.97 -4.75 -23.28
N PRO A 106 4.26 -5.13 -23.41
CA PRO A 106 4.66 -6.24 -24.25
C PRO A 106 3.94 -7.54 -23.85
N SER A 107 3.61 -8.39 -24.82
CA SER A 107 2.83 -9.62 -24.59
C SER A 107 3.52 -10.64 -23.68
N SER A 108 4.84 -10.53 -23.49
CA SER A 108 5.62 -11.39 -22.59
C SER A 108 5.48 -11.01 -21.11
N TRP A 109 4.97 -9.82 -20.80
CA TRP A 109 4.84 -9.36 -19.42
C TRP A 109 3.68 -10.04 -18.73
N LYS A 110 3.91 -10.52 -17.51
CA LYS A 110 2.84 -10.95 -16.62
C LYS A 110 2.40 -9.76 -15.77
N VAL A 111 1.15 -9.78 -15.37
CA VAL A 111 0.53 -8.73 -14.53
C VAL A 111 -0.07 -9.39 -13.29
N ALA A 112 0.14 -8.78 -12.13
CA ALA A 112 -0.50 -9.11 -10.86
C ALA A 112 -1.26 -7.90 -10.34
N THR A 113 -2.55 -8.09 -10.03
CA THR A 113 -3.41 -7.11 -9.37
C THR A 113 -4.64 -7.82 -8.81
N THR A 114 -5.33 -7.18 -7.87
CA THR A 114 -6.61 -7.67 -7.32
C THR A 114 -7.83 -7.09 -8.03
N LEU A 115 -7.62 -6.15 -8.97
CA LEU A 115 -8.69 -5.63 -9.83
C LEU A 115 -9.33 -6.75 -10.66
N ARG A 116 -10.64 -6.65 -10.87
CA ARG A 116 -11.39 -7.61 -11.70
C ARG A 116 -11.00 -7.43 -13.17
N GLN A 117 -10.56 -8.51 -13.82
CA GLN A 117 -10.30 -8.47 -15.25
C GLN A 117 -11.62 -8.41 -16.04
N GLU A 118 -11.70 -7.46 -16.97
CA GLU A 118 -12.83 -7.27 -17.89
C GLU A 118 -12.30 -7.03 -19.31
N GLY A 119 -12.31 -8.08 -20.14
CA GLY A 119 -11.66 -8.05 -21.44
C GLY A 119 -10.15 -7.88 -21.31
N ASP A 120 -9.62 -6.80 -21.88
CA ASP A 120 -8.20 -6.42 -21.83
C ASP A 120 -7.88 -5.34 -20.78
N ALA A 121 -8.85 -5.02 -19.91
CA ALA A 121 -8.71 -4.05 -18.84
C ALA A 121 -8.89 -4.69 -17.46
N PHE A 122 -8.43 -3.99 -16.43
CA PHE A 122 -8.62 -4.32 -15.03
C PHE A 122 -9.48 -3.23 -14.38
N CYS A 123 -10.57 -3.61 -13.73
CA CYS A 123 -11.62 -2.69 -13.30
C CYS A 123 -12.01 -2.88 -11.83
N ALA A 124 -12.55 -1.81 -11.25
CA ALA A 124 -13.25 -1.79 -9.98
C ALA A 124 -14.51 -0.92 -10.08
N ASP A 125 -15.50 -1.21 -9.23
CA ASP A 125 -16.83 -0.58 -9.32
C ASP A 125 -16.87 0.84 -8.72
N ASN A 126 -15.85 1.23 -7.96
CA ASN A 126 -15.68 2.55 -7.37
C ASN A 126 -14.18 2.90 -7.23
N TYR A 127 -13.87 4.17 -6.94
CA TYR A 127 -12.50 4.63 -6.79
C TYR A 127 -11.81 4.07 -5.54
N HIS A 128 -12.54 3.76 -4.46
CA HIS A 128 -11.91 3.20 -3.26
C HIS A 128 -11.30 1.83 -3.55
N ASP A 129 -12.09 0.93 -4.15
CA ASP A 129 -11.60 -0.39 -4.54
C ASP A 129 -10.51 -0.27 -5.63
N PHE A 130 -10.63 0.69 -6.56
CA PHE A 130 -9.58 0.94 -7.55
C PHE A 130 -8.28 1.44 -6.93
N ALA A 131 -8.38 2.39 -6.01
CA ALA A 131 -7.26 3.00 -5.30
C ALA A 131 -6.52 2.00 -4.40
N ASP A 132 -7.23 0.96 -3.96
CA ASP A 132 -6.75 -0.06 -3.04
C ASP A 132 -6.23 -1.33 -3.76
N SER A 133 -6.01 -1.27 -5.07
CA SER A 133 -5.53 -2.41 -5.85
C SER A 133 -4.25 -2.07 -6.62
N PRO A 134 -3.07 -2.28 -6.01
CA PRO A 134 -1.79 -2.17 -6.72
C PRO A 134 -1.72 -3.02 -7.98
N ILE A 135 -0.88 -2.56 -8.90
CA ILE A 135 -0.63 -3.22 -10.18
C ILE A 135 0.88 -3.43 -10.29
N GLU A 136 1.28 -4.68 -10.47
CA GLU A 136 2.67 -5.08 -10.68
C GLU A 136 2.78 -5.83 -12.00
N ALA A 137 3.79 -5.50 -12.81
CA ALA A 137 4.03 -6.20 -14.06
C ALA A 137 5.52 -6.28 -14.40
N SER A 138 5.94 -7.41 -14.96
CA SER A 138 7.32 -7.65 -15.41
C SER A 138 7.37 -8.88 -16.32
N PRO A 139 8.33 -8.97 -17.28
CA PRO A 139 8.63 -10.22 -17.97
C PRO A 139 9.23 -11.26 -17.00
N ASN A 140 9.83 -10.82 -15.90
CA ASN A 140 10.48 -11.68 -14.90
C ASN A 140 9.56 -11.98 -13.71
N LEU A 141 8.29 -11.60 -13.76
CA LEU A 141 7.37 -11.77 -12.65
C LEU A 141 7.13 -13.26 -12.34
N LYS A 142 7.33 -13.62 -11.08
CA LYS A 142 7.00 -14.90 -10.48
C LYS A 142 5.68 -14.72 -9.72
N LEU A 143 4.70 -15.56 -10.03
CA LEU A 143 3.47 -15.71 -9.25
C LEU A 143 3.61 -17.02 -8.49
N ILE A 144 3.97 -16.91 -7.22
CA ILE A 144 4.28 -18.07 -6.38
C ILE A 144 3.08 -18.38 -5.50
N GLU A 145 2.47 -19.53 -5.73
CA GLU A 145 1.35 -20.01 -4.92
C GLU A 145 1.86 -20.41 -3.53
N VAL A 146 1.28 -19.80 -2.50
CA VAL A 146 1.54 -20.15 -1.10
C VAL A 146 0.58 -21.26 -0.68
N ASP A 147 -0.71 -21.07 -0.99
CA ASP A 147 -1.82 -22.01 -0.89
C ASP A 147 -2.95 -21.59 -1.86
N ASP A 148 -4.14 -22.18 -1.75
CA ASP A 148 -5.29 -21.91 -2.64
C ASP A 148 -5.78 -20.45 -2.61
N MET A 149 -5.53 -19.74 -1.50
CA MET A 149 -6.02 -18.39 -1.22
C MET A 149 -4.93 -17.33 -1.32
N HIS A 150 -3.65 -17.69 -1.25
CA HIS A 150 -2.53 -16.76 -1.14
C HIS A 150 -1.51 -16.91 -2.26
N VAL A 151 -1.14 -15.79 -2.87
CA VAL A 151 -0.12 -15.72 -3.92
C VAL A 151 0.89 -14.63 -3.59
N ILE A 152 2.18 -14.89 -3.84
CA ILE A 152 3.22 -13.87 -3.82
C ILE A 152 3.54 -13.49 -5.27
N SER A 153 3.39 -12.20 -5.58
CA SER A 153 3.87 -11.59 -6.83
C SER A 153 5.23 -10.95 -6.56
N THR A 154 6.26 -11.40 -7.27
CA THR A 154 7.63 -10.89 -7.04
C THR A 154 8.55 -11.10 -8.24
N ILE A 155 9.59 -10.28 -8.34
CA ILE A 155 10.76 -10.52 -9.21
C ILE A 155 11.96 -11.07 -8.44
N ASP A 156 11.89 -11.08 -7.11
CA ASP A 156 12.96 -11.49 -6.21
C ASP A 156 12.76 -12.92 -5.70
N ASP A 157 13.63 -13.35 -4.80
CA ASP A 157 13.49 -14.60 -4.05
C ASP A 157 12.93 -14.33 -2.66
N VAL A 158 12.01 -15.21 -2.25
CA VAL A 158 11.34 -15.19 -0.95
C VAL A 158 11.16 -16.62 -0.47
N ASP A 159 11.39 -16.85 0.82
CA ASP A 159 11.09 -18.13 1.44
C ASP A 159 9.57 -18.30 1.56
N VAL A 160 8.97 -19.03 0.63
CA VAL A 160 7.52 -19.26 0.59
C VAL A 160 7.04 -20.03 1.82
N GLU A 161 7.88 -20.89 2.40
CA GLU A 161 7.48 -21.73 3.53
C GLU A 161 7.25 -20.89 4.79
N ILE A 162 8.04 -19.83 4.98
CA ILE A 162 7.82 -18.90 6.09
C ILE A 162 6.48 -18.17 5.94
N VAL A 163 6.12 -17.79 4.72
CA VAL A 163 4.86 -17.10 4.41
C VAL A 163 3.69 -18.05 4.62
N ARG A 164 3.79 -19.29 4.11
CA ARG A 164 2.78 -20.35 4.28
C ARG A 164 2.44 -20.61 5.75
N LYS A 165 3.46 -20.71 6.60
CA LYS A 165 3.29 -20.88 8.04
C LYS A 165 2.50 -19.74 8.67
N VAL A 166 2.87 -18.49 8.37
CA VAL A 166 2.20 -17.34 9.01
C VAL A 166 0.78 -17.12 8.50
N VAL A 167 0.53 -17.26 7.19
CA VAL A 167 -0.84 -17.10 6.66
C VAL A 167 -1.76 -18.20 7.16
N GLY A 168 -1.28 -19.46 7.21
CA GLY A 168 -2.08 -20.58 7.72
C GLY A 168 -2.43 -20.48 9.21
N GLU A 169 -1.57 -19.89 10.03
CA GLU A 169 -1.91 -19.60 11.43
C GLU A 169 -2.83 -18.37 11.56
N ALA A 170 -2.63 -17.33 10.73
CA ALA A 170 -3.47 -16.14 10.71
C ALA A 170 -4.91 -16.43 10.25
N ASP A 171 -5.09 -17.34 9.29
CA ASP A 171 -6.39 -17.73 8.72
C ASP A 171 -7.34 -18.34 9.73
N LYS A 172 -6.83 -18.90 10.83
CA LYS A 172 -7.65 -19.37 11.97
C LYS A 172 -8.48 -18.25 12.59
N VAL A 173 -8.04 -16.99 12.42
CA VAL A 173 -8.72 -15.78 12.89
C VAL A 173 -9.33 -15.00 11.73
N ILE A 174 -8.61 -14.84 10.61
CA ILE A 174 -9.05 -14.00 9.49
C ILE A 174 -10.21 -14.65 8.71
N GLN A 175 -10.21 -15.98 8.55
CA GLN A 175 -11.24 -16.72 7.79
C GLN A 175 -11.49 -16.11 6.40
N PRO A 176 -10.47 -16.08 5.51
CA PRO A 176 -10.53 -15.33 4.26
C PRO A 176 -11.61 -15.86 3.30
N SER A 177 -12.33 -14.95 2.66
CA SER A 177 -13.37 -15.27 1.65
C SER A 177 -12.94 -15.02 0.20
N ARG A 178 -11.80 -14.34 -0.01
CA ARG A 178 -11.26 -13.97 -1.33
C ARG A 178 -9.75 -14.16 -1.37
N LYS A 179 -9.20 -14.40 -2.55
CA LYS A 179 -7.73 -14.53 -2.73
C LYS A 179 -7.00 -13.28 -2.27
N TYR A 180 -5.74 -13.45 -1.88
CA TYR A 180 -4.86 -12.38 -1.42
C TYR A 180 -3.53 -12.39 -2.19
N VAL A 181 -3.05 -11.21 -2.58
CA VAL A 181 -1.77 -11.05 -3.30
C VAL A 181 -0.75 -10.27 -2.47
N PHE A 182 0.39 -10.88 -2.19
CA PHE A 182 1.54 -10.17 -1.65
C PHE A 182 2.43 -9.66 -2.78
N HIS A 183 2.42 -8.37 -3.07
CA HIS A 183 3.40 -7.73 -3.96
C HIS A 183 4.70 -7.54 -3.19
N PHE A 184 5.73 -8.33 -3.51
CA PHE A 184 6.97 -8.36 -2.74
C PHE A 184 8.16 -8.00 -3.64
N ARG A 185 9.01 -7.08 -3.18
CA ARG A 185 10.33 -6.85 -3.79
C ARG A 185 11.38 -6.47 -2.76
N ARG A 186 12.64 -6.62 -3.15
CA ARG A 186 13.80 -6.20 -2.38
C ARG A 186 14.27 -4.79 -2.78
N SER A 187 14.91 -4.10 -1.84
CA SER A 187 15.48 -2.75 -2.07
C SER A 187 16.72 -2.50 -1.21
N ASP A 188 17.54 -1.53 -1.60
CA ASP A 188 18.63 -0.97 -0.82
C ASP A 188 18.17 -0.26 0.48
N LYS A 189 16.88 0.07 0.60
CA LYS A 189 16.30 0.72 1.77
C LYS A 189 15.11 -0.08 2.30
N ASN A 190 14.80 0.13 3.57
CA ASN A 190 13.59 -0.40 4.17
C ASN A 190 12.43 0.59 3.98
N PHE A 191 11.47 0.22 3.12
CA PHE A 191 10.23 0.98 2.94
C PHE A 191 9.04 0.30 3.64
N GLY A 192 9.22 -0.85 4.28
CA GLY A 192 8.18 -1.55 5.03
C GLY A 192 7.11 -2.17 4.13
N GLY A 193 5.88 -2.25 4.64
CA GLY A 193 4.71 -2.65 3.89
C GLY A 193 3.66 -1.54 3.76
N ILE A 194 2.65 -1.79 2.95
CA ILE A 194 1.40 -1.03 2.89
C ILE A 194 0.29 -2.02 2.61
N GLU A 195 -0.78 -1.89 3.37
CA GLU A 195 -1.88 -2.83 3.41
C GLU A 195 -2.99 -2.44 2.44
N HIS A 196 -3.56 -3.45 1.78
CA HIS A 196 -4.72 -3.33 0.91
C HIS A 196 -5.74 -4.41 1.28
N ARG A 197 -6.99 -4.27 0.81
CA ARG A 197 -8.09 -5.14 1.20
C ARG A 197 -7.88 -6.60 0.79
N ASP A 198 -7.33 -6.81 -0.40
CA ASP A 198 -7.08 -8.12 -0.98
C ASP A 198 -5.61 -8.30 -1.39
N SER A 199 -4.73 -7.40 -0.98
CA SER A 199 -3.30 -7.47 -1.25
C SER A 199 -2.49 -6.66 -0.24
N SER A 200 -1.17 -6.74 -0.35
CA SER A 200 -0.26 -5.79 0.31
C SER A 200 0.96 -5.59 -0.56
N ALA A 201 1.61 -4.44 -0.46
CA ALA A 201 2.90 -4.24 -1.09
C ALA A 201 4.01 -4.11 -0.05
N ILE A 202 5.07 -4.90 -0.20
CA ILE A 202 6.16 -5.05 0.76
C ILE A 202 7.49 -4.80 0.05
N VAL A 203 8.27 -3.84 0.56
CA VAL A 203 9.58 -3.47 0.00
C VAL A 203 10.60 -3.31 1.12
N VAL A 204 11.54 -4.25 1.16
CA VAL A 204 12.47 -4.44 2.28
C VAL A 204 13.86 -4.81 1.81
N PRO A 205 14.91 -4.59 2.61
CA PRO A 205 16.26 -4.97 2.22
C PRO A 205 16.50 -6.47 2.23
N TRP A 206 17.51 -6.90 1.47
CA TRP A 206 17.92 -8.32 1.37
C TRP A 206 18.27 -8.91 2.75
N ASN A 207 18.84 -8.11 3.65
CA ASN A 207 19.22 -8.53 5.00
C ASN A 207 18.10 -8.40 6.05
N ARG A 208 16.85 -8.13 5.65
CA ARG A 208 15.72 -8.10 6.61
C ARG A 208 15.48 -9.52 7.14
N GLU A 209 15.75 -9.74 8.43
CA GLU A 209 15.58 -11.04 9.10
C GLU A 209 14.11 -11.38 9.41
N GLU A 210 13.32 -10.40 9.84
CA GLU A 210 11.97 -10.63 10.40
C GLU A 210 10.85 -10.54 9.34
N LEU A 211 11.03 -11.20 8.20
CA LEU A 211 10.04 -11.17 7.12
C LEU A 211 8.71 -11.79 7.54
N ALA A 212 8.74 -12.90 8.28
CA ALA A 212 7.54 -13.58 8.78
C ALA A 212 6.57 -12.64 9.50
N ILE A 213 7.12 -11.80 10.38
CA ILE A 213 6.33 -10.84 11.17
C ILE A 213 5.72 -9.81 10.22
N LEU A 214 6.47 -9.29 9.25
CA LEU A 214 5.95 -8.30 8.32
C LEU A 214 4.85 -8.87 7.40
N PHE A 215 5.03 -10.08 6.85
CA PHE A 215 3.96 -10.74 6.09
C PHE A 215 2.70 -10.94 6.94
N ALA A 216 2.85 -11.37 8.20
CA ALA A 216 1.73 -11.51 9.11
C ALA A 216 1.05 -10.17 9.45
N HIS A 217 1.84 -9.09 9.62
CA HIS A 217 1.37 -7.73 9.89
C HIS A 217 0.49 -7.22 8.76
N GLU A 218 1.05 -7.20 7.54
CA GLU A 218 0.34 -6.71 6.37
C GLU A 218 -0.88 -7.57 6.04
N TYR A 219 -0.80 -8.89 6.23
CA TYR A 219 -1.95 -9.77 5.99
C TYR A 219 -3.07 -9.57 7.01
N PHE A 220 -2.74 -9.37 8.29
CA PHE A 220 -3.77 -9.16 9.31
C PHE A 220 -4.54 -7.85 9.13
N HIS A 221 -3.94 -6.86 8.47
CA HIS A 221 -4.63 -5.64 8.14
C HIS A 221 -5.86 -5.83 7.23
N ARG A 222 -5.92 -6.96 6.51
CA ARG A 222 -7.14 -7.38 5.81
C ARG A 222 -8.34 -7.37 6.73
N LEU A 223 -8.19 -7.91 7.94
CA LEU A 223 -9.25 -7.86 8.95
C LEU A 223 -9.24 -6.50 9.66
N ASN A 224 -8.08 -6.02 10.12
CA ASN A 224 -7.95 -4.80 10.91
C ASN A 224 -7.44 -3.62 10.07
N VAL A 225 -8.30 -2.64 9.75
CA VAL A 225 -8.14 -1.47 8.84
C VAL A 225 -8.86 -1.63 7.50
N LYS A 226 -9.04 -2.85 6.96
CA LYS A 226 -9.76 -3.04 5.68
C LYS A 226 -11.18 -3.57 5.82
N GLU A 227 -11.45 -4.46 6.78
CA GLU A 227 -12.81 -4.90 7.12
C GLU A 227 -13.34 -4.21 8.38
N LEU A 228 -12.57 -4.26 9.46
CA LEU A 228 -12.81 -3.53 10.71
C LEU A 228 -12.02 -2.23 10.66
N TYR A 229 -12.66 -1.09 10.45
CA TYR A 229 -11.98 0.20 10.45
C TYR A 229 -12.70 1.24 11.31
N PRO A 230 -11.96 2.16 11.96
CA PRO A 230 -12.53 3.29 12.68
C PRO A 230 -13.50 4.10 11.80
N ALA A 231 -14.68 4.41 12.31
CA ALA A 231 -15.68 5.21 11.59
C ALA A 231 -15.12 6.58 11.15
N ASP A 232 -14.20 7.14 11.94
CA ASP A 232 -13.56 8.44 11.68
C ASP A 232 -12.45 8.37 10.61
N LEU A 233 -12.03 7.18 10.18
CA LEU A 233 -11.02 6.98 9.12
C LEU A 233 -11.62 6.95 7.70
N ARG A 234 -12.86 7.42 7.52
CA ARG A 234 -13.46 7.52 6.18
C ARG A 234 -12.55 8.31 5.25
N HIS A 235 -12.10 7.66 4.18
CA HIS A 235 -11.04 8.19 3.32
C HIS A 235 -11.41 9.55 2.72
N ASN A 236 -10.47 10.48 2.83
CA ASN A 236 -10.47 11.71 2.08
C ASN A 236 -9.12 11.80 1.39
N TYR A 237 -9.06 11.70 0.06
CA TYR A 237 -7.77 11.63 -0.64
C TYR A 237 -7.00 12.98 -0.68
N GLU A 238 -7.56 14.08 -0.16
CA GLU A 238 -7.01 15.43 -0.31
C GLU A 238 -6.44 16.03 0.98
N ARG A 239 -6.93 15.60 2.14
CA ARG A 239 -6.59 16.18 3.44
C ARG A 239 -6.42 15.10 4.49
N GLU A 240 -5.77 15.45 5.58
CA GLU A 240 -5.63 14.60 6.74
C GLU A 240 -7.01 14.15 7.28
N VAL A 241 -7.07 12.89 7.69
CA VAL A 241 -8.19 12.31 8.43
C VAL A 241 -7.68 11.87 9.80
N TYR A 242 -8.39 12.25 10.85
CA TYR A 242 -7.93 12.07 12.22
C TYR A 242 -8.71 10.97 12.92
N THR A 243 -8.00 10.13 13.66
CA THR A 243 -8.59 9.08 14.50
C THR A 243 -7.78 8.90 15.77
N ASP A 244 -8.45 8.52 16.85
CA ASP A 244 -7.82 8.17 18.13
C ASP A 244 -7.51 6.67 18.23
N LEU A 245 -7.73 5.91 17.15
CA LEU A 245 -7.74 4.44 17.17
C LEU A 245 -6.60 3.78 16.39
N LEU A 246 -5.58 4.53 15.95
CA LEU A 246 -4.40 3.91 15.30
C LEU A 246 -3.64 2.98 16.25
N TRP A 247 -3.67 3.23 17.56
CA TRP A 247 -3.07 2.30 18.52
C TRP A 247 -3.71 0.91 18.47
N PHE A 248 -4.99 0.81 18.11
CA PHE A 248 -5.65 -0.46 17.87
C PHE A 248 -5.36 -0.97 16.46
N SER A 249 -5.50 -0.12 15.44
CA SER A 249 -5.24 -0.50 14.05
C SER A 249 -3.82 -1.00 13.79
N GLU A 250 -2.81 -0.33 14.35
CA GLU A 250 -1.40 -0.68 14.19
C GLU A 250 -0.87 -1.50 15.37
N GLY A 251 -1.10 -1.03 16.61
CA GLY A 251 -0.52 -1.66 17.79
C GLY A 251 -1.08 -3.06 18.09
N PHE A 252 -2.37 -3.30 17.83
CA PHE A 252 -2.93 -4.65 17.94
C PHE A 252 -2.43 -5.56 16.81
N THR A 253 -2.27 -5.01 15.60
CA THR A 253 -1.74 -5.74 14.44
C THR A 253 -0.30 -6.16 14.67
N ASP A 254 0.55 -5.27 15.20
CA ASP A 254 1.93 -5.56 15.62
C ASP A 254 1.97 -6.74 16.62
N TYR A 255 1.12 -6.68 17.66
CA TYR A 255 1.02 -7.77 18.65
C TYR A 255 0.59 -9.08 18.00
N PHE A 256 -0.44 -9.03 17.15
CA PHE A 256 -0.97 -10.19 16.46
C PHE A 256 0.07 -10.83 15.55
N ALA A 257 0.80 -10.02 14.76
CA ALA A 257 1.83 -10.46 13.84
C ALA A 257 2.95 -11.23 14.56
N VAL A 258 3.44 -10.71 15.69
CA VAL A 258 4.44 -11.41 16.53
C VAL A 258 3.88 -12.73 17.05
N LYS A 259 2.65 -12.71 17.56
CA LYS A 259 2.00 -13.90 18.12
C LYS A 259 1.81 -14.99 17.08
N VAL A 260 1.34 -14.65 15.89
CA VAL A 260 1.16 -15.58 14.76
C VAL A 260 2.50 -16.15 14.32
N ALA A 261 3.51 -15.30 14.14
CA ALA A 261 4.83 -15.75 13.71
C ALA A 261 5.46 -16.76 14.68
N VAL A 262 5.29 -16.56 16.00
CA VAL A 262 5.75 -17.52 17.01
C VAL A 262 4.92 -18.81 16.97
N ARG A 263 3.59 -18.71 16.88
CA ARG A 263 2.70 -19.88 16.92
C ARG A 263 2.82 -20.77 15.69
N SER A 264 3.06 -20.19 14.53
CA SER A 264 3.30 -20.94 13.30
C SER A 264 4.67 -21.61 13.26
N GLY A 265 5.55 -21.32 14.22
CA GLY A 265 6.94 -21.77 14.21
C GLY A 265 7.77 -21.13 13.10
N ALA A 266 7.31 -20.02 12.52
CA ALA A 266 8.05 -19.23 11.55
C ALA A 266 9.21 -18.46 12.21
N ILE A 267 9.06 -18.09 13.48
CA ILE A 267 10.15 -17.55 14.30
C ILE A 267 10.23 -18.29 15.65
N GLU A 268 11.42 -18.30 16.24
CA GLU A 268 11.60 -18.86 17.58
C GLU A 268 10.90 -18.01 18.65
N ARG A 269 10.40 -18.68 19.70
CA ARG A 269 9.78 -18.00 20.85
C ARG A 269 10.69 -16.94 21.48
N LYS A 270 11.99 -17.20 21.54
CA LYS A 270 12.98 -16.25 22.08
C LYS A 270 12.95 -14.94 21.30
N LYS A 271 12.98 -15.00 19.97
CA LYS A 271 12.90 -13.82 19.08
C LYS A 271 11.59 -13.06 19.27
N GLY A 272 10.47 -13.77 19.43
CA GLY A 272 9.18 -13.16 19.75
C GLY A 272 9.21 -12.39 21.08
N LEU A 273 9.81 -12.97 22.13
CA LEU A 273 9.97 -12.30 23.43
C LEU A 273 10.91 -11.09 23.34
N GLU A 274 11.99 -11.17 22.56
CA GLU A 274 12.88 -10.03 22.30
C GLU A 274 12.12 -8.84 21.68
N ARG A 275 11.18 -9.11 20.76
CA ARG A 275 10.32 -8.06 20.17
C ARG A 275 9.39 -7.42 21.21
N VAL A 276 8.79 -8.21 22.10
CA VAL A 276 7.97 -7.70 23.21
C VAL A 276 8.82 -6.86 24.17
N LEU A 277 10.01 -7.34 24.52
CA LEU A 277 10.94 -6.59 25.38
C LEU A 277 11.36 -5.26 24.73
N SER A 278 11.60 -5.25 23.42
CA SER A 278 11.90 -4.02 22.67
C SER A 278 10.74 -3.02 22.72
N ALA A 279 9.50 -3.49 22.61
CA ALA A 279 8.31 -2.65 22.76
C ALA A 279 8.15 -2.13 24.21
N LEU A 280 8.43 -2.94 25.23
CA LEU A 280 8.41 -2.48 26.62
C LEU A 280 9.53 -1.47 26.91
N HIS A 281 10.69 -1.65 26.28
CA HIS A 281 11.80 -0.70 26.40
C HIS A 281 11.44 0.68 25.83
N SER A 282 10.69 0.77 24.72
CA SER A 282 10.28 2.08 24.19
C SER A 282 9.36 2.85 25.14
N LEU A 283 8.63 2.17 26.03
CA LEU A 283 7.80 2.80 27.07
C LEU A 283 8.63 3.43 28.21
N THR A 284 9.95 3.22 28.23
CA THR A 284 10.84 3.85 29.23
C THR A 284 11.19 5.29 28.87
N PHE A 285 11.01 5.71 27.61
CA PHE A 285 11.28 7.07 27.18
C PHE A 285 10.23 8.06 27.69
N PRO A 286 10.57 9.35 27.87
CA PRO A 286 9.65 10.34 28.42
C PRO A 286 8.35 10.53 27.62
N GLY A 287 8.39 10.35 26.29
CA GLY A 287 7.22 10.53 25.41
C GLY A 287 6.03 9.66 25.81
N ALA A 288 6.30 8.41 26.22
CA ALA A 288 5.28 7.45 26.66
C ALA A 288 4.49 7.90 27.92
N LYS A 289 5.02 8.87 28.69
CA LYS A 289 4.32 9.46 29.85
C LYS A 289 3.65 10.80 29.53
N ARG A 290 3.95 11.39 28.36
CA ARG A 290 3.49 12.71 27.94
C ARG A 290 2.32 12.64 26.97
N VAL A 291 2.29 11.61 26.13
CA VAL A 291 1.32 11.45 25.05
C VAL A 291 0.52 10.18 25.27
N SER A 292 -0.81 10.30 25.21
CA SER A 292 -1.68 9.12 25.27
C SER A 292 -1.66 8.39 23.92
N LEU A 293 -2.03 7.11 23.91
CA LEU A 293 -2.17 6.35 22.66
C LEU A 293 -3.16 6.99 21.67
N ALA A 294 -4.23 7.60 22.18
CA ALA A 294 -5.20 8.35 21.39
C ALA A 294 -4.56 9.59 20.75
N GLU A 295 -3.84 10.39 21.52
CA GLU A 295 -3.16 11.59 21.01
C GLU A 295 -2.05 11.25 20.01
N SER A 296 -1.30 10.16 20.27
CA SER A 296 -0.29 9.64 19.32
C SER A 296 -0.93 9.22 17.99
N SER A 297 -2.10 8.57 18.05
CA SER A 297 -2.89 8.21 16.87
C SER A 297 -3.34 9.45 16.10
N ARG A 298 -3.90 10.43 16.80
CA ARG A 298 -4.40 11.68 16.20
C ARG A 298 -3.29 12.49 15.54
N THR A 299 -2.11 12.51 16.15
CA THR A 299 -0.95 13.30 15.69
C THR A 299 -0.02 12.52 14.76
N ALA A 300 -0.36 11.30 14.34
CA ALA A 300 0.46 10.46 13.48
C ALA A 300 0.97 11.21 12.22
N TRP A 301 0.11 12.04 11.62
CA TRP A 301 0.41 12.90 10.47
C TRP A 301 1.64 13.81 10.61
N ILE A 302 1.95 14.21 11.84
CA ILE A 302 2.99 15.21 12.13
C ILE A 302 4.06 14.71 13.11
N LYS A 303 3.76 13.68 13.91
CA LYS A 303 4.70 13.10 14.88
C LYS A 303 5.26 11.79 14.37
N TYR A 304 4.42 10.77 14.21
CA TYR A 304 4.88 9.42 13.86
C TYR A 304 5.44 9.33 12.43
N TYR A 305 4.80 9.93 11.43
CA TYR A 305 5.29 9.92 10.05
C TYR A 305 6.36 10.97 9.76
N ARG A 306 6.69 11.83 10.73
CA ARG A 306 7.71 12.88 10.64
C ARG A 306 8.56 12.92 11.91
N GLN A 307 9.10 11.76 12.30
CA GLN A 307 9.93 11.66 13.50
C GLN A 307 11.16 12.56 13.38
N ASP A 308 11.40 13.35 14.42
CA ASP A 308 12.61 14.15 14.60
C ASP A 308 13.46 13.57 15.74
N GLU A 309 14.59 14.22 16.03
CA GLU A 309 15.49 13.83 17.13
C GLU A 309 14.82 13.85 18.52
N ASN A 310 13.70 14.55 18.67
CA ASN A 310 12.96 14.70 19.92
C ASN A 310 11.73 13.75 19.99
N PHE A 311 11.55 12.86 19.01
CA PHE A 311 10.39 11.98 18.92
C PHE A 311 10.20 11.15 20.19
N LEU A 312 11.22 10.40 20.63
CA LEU A 312 11.15 9.53 21.82
C LEU A 312 10.86 10.31 23.12
N ASN A 313 11.21 11.59 23.16
CA ASN A 313 10.91 12.44 24.31
C ASN A 313 9.51 13.03 24.24
N SER A 314 8.90 13.17 23.06
CA SER A 314 7.70 13.98 22.86
C SER A 314 6.48 13.24 22.31
N SER A 315 6.61 11.96 21.97
CA SER A 315 5.56 11.11 21.41
C SER A 315 5.72 9.65 21.82
#